data_AF-A0A1U7NSS7-F1
#
_entry.id   AF-A0A1U7NSS7-F1
#
_cell.length_a   1.000
_cell.length_b   1.000
_cell.length_c   1.000
_cell.angle_alpha   90.00
_cell.angle_beta   90.00
_cell.angle_gamma   90.00
#
_symmetry.space_group_name_H-M   'P 1'
#
loop_
_entity.id
_entity.type
_entity.pdbx_description
1 polymer ?
#
loop_
_entity_poly.entity_id
_entity_poly.type
_entity_poly.pdbx_seq_one_letter_code
_entity_poly.pdbx_strand_id
1 'polypeptide(L)'
;MRGPRWADCLKVAHNRLIHHAALHFGAMTDPSPTDAAPHSTAPPPITPAPRSRARMLELVFPKDTNYLGTAFGGWVLSLMDKAASVAAVRHGGGNVVTARMDGVDFRLPIRVGDAVALDAQVVRVGRSSMTVRVDVYRETMTTGEQALATTGTFVFVAVDEAGKPCPVPPLPEGQETPSAQPDHQARP
;
A
#
# COMPACT_ATOMS: atom_id res chain seq x y z
N MET A 1 9.69 -7.07 35.88
CA MET A 1 9.69 -5.61 36.09
C MET A 1 9.41 -4.92 34.77
N ARG A 2 8.53 -3.92 34.77
CA ARG A 2 8.09 -3.15 33.60
C ARG A 2 9.14 -2.09 33.24
N GLY A 3 9.28 -1.83 31.94
CA GLY A 3 9.57 -0.49 31.41
C GLY A 3 10.03 -0.52 29.95
N PRO A 4 9.56 0.38 29.06
CA PRO A 4 9.08 -0.07 27.74
C PRO A 4 9.57 0.72 26.50
N ARG A 5 9.53 0.02 25.35
CA ARG A 5 8.94 0.41 24.04
C ARG A 5 9.58 1.53 23.19
N TRP A 6 9.31 1.41 21.90
CA TRP A 6 9.00 2.45 20.90
C TRP A 6 10.09 3.26 20.20
N ALA A 7 11.33 3.34 20.69
CA ALA A 7 12.33 4.24 20.08
C ALA A 7 13.07 3.68 18.83
N ASP A 8 13.05 2.36 18.59
CA ASP A 8 14.01 1.74 17.66
C ASP A 8 13.52 1.66 16.20
N CYS A 9 12.25 1.91 15.92
CA CYS A 9 11.71 1.79 14.56
C CYS A 9 11.68 3.10 13.76
N LEU A 10 12.10 4.26 14.31
CA LEU A 10 11.82 5.57 13.69
C LEU A 10 13.03 6.49 13.39
N LYS A 11 14.28 6.01 13.46
CA LYS A 11 15.47 6.91 13.41
C LYS A 11 16.48 6.68 12.27
N VAL A 12 16.04 6.36 11.06
CA VAL A 12 16.90 6.59 9.87
C VAL A 12 16.11 7.19 8.72
N ALA A 13 15.77 8.48 8.84
CA ALA A 13 15.64 9.39 7.70
C ALA A 13 15.60 10.84 8.20
N HIS A 14 16.43 11.68 7.58
CA HIS A 14 16.43 13.15 7.59
C HIS A 14 17.16 13.91 8.72
N ASN A 15 18.29 14.49 8.30
CA ASN A 15 18.58 15.93 8.23
C ASN A 15 19.72 16.45 9.12
N ARG A 16 20.83 16.84 8.47
CA ARG A 16 21.79 17.83 8.98
C ARG A 16 21.85 18.95 7.96
N LEU A 17 21.40 20.14 8.33
CA LEU A 17 22.00 21.41 7.94
C LEU A 17 21.35 22.55 8.73
N ILE A 18 22.16 23.57 8.99
CA ILE A 18 21.86 24.89 9.55
C ILE A 18 21.77 24.97 11.09
N HIS A 19 22.85 25.45 11.72
CA HIS A 19 22.91 26.77 12.38
C HIS A 19 24.24 26.97 13.12
N HIS A 20 24.94 28.08 12.85
CA HIS A 20 25.90 28.66 13.77
C HIS A 20 25.95 30.19 13.60
N ALA A 21 26.22 30.87 14.72
CA ALA A 21 26.45 32.31 14.94
C ALA A 21 25.22 33.16 15.29
N ALA A 22 25.13 33.60 16.55
CA ALA A 22 25.64 34.91 16.98
C ALA A 22 25.54 35.07 18.52
N LEU A 23 26.50 35.78 19.10
CA LEU A 23 26.71 36.00 20.53
C LEU A 23 26.06 37.30 21.04
N HIS A 24 25.47 37.20 22.23
CA HIS A 24 25.36 38.11 23.39
C HIS A 24 25.79 39.60 23.31
N PHE A 25 24.87 40.49 23.73
CA PHE A 25 24.91 41.53 24.80
C PHE A 25 23.85 42.61 24.45
N GLY A 26 23.05 43.23 25.32
CA GLY A 26 22.88 43.27 26.78
C GLY A 26 21.55 44.01 27.09
N ALA A 27 21.13 43.97 28.35
CA ALA A 27 19.78 44.25 28.86
C ALA A 27 19.42 45.74 29.06
N MET A 28 18.13 46.08 28.94
CA MET A 28 17.46 47.14 29.69
C MET A 28 15.94 46.91 29.71
N THR A 29 15.36 47.08 30.90
CA THR A 29 14.02 46.66 31.36
C THR A 29 12.90 47.65 31.04
N ASP A 30 11.69 47.13 30.79
CA ASP A 30 10.42 47.77 31.21
C ASP A 30 9.29 46.70 31.33
N PRO A 31 8.27 46.87 32.20
CA PRO A 31 7.36 45.81 32.63
C PRO A 31 6.11 45.64 31.75
N SER A 32 5.52 44.44 31.87
CA SER A 32 4.41 43.83 31.13
C SER A 32 3.19 44.69 30.77
N PRO A 33 2.66 44.52 29.55
CA PRO A 33 1.23 44.49 29.29
C PRO A 33 0.74 43.04 29.15
N THR A 34 -0.23 42.70 29.99
CA THR A 34 -1.37 41.79 29.74
C THR A 34 -1.19 40.61 28.77
N ASP A 35 -1.19 39.43 29.40
CA ASP A 35 -1.55 38.09 28.93
C ASP A 35 -2.27 38.00 27.56
N ALA A 36 -1.49 37.67 26.52
CA ALA A 36 -2.00 37.08 25.29
C ALA A 36 -0.86 36.31 24.61
N ALA A 37 -0.54 35.12 25.11
CA ALA A 37 0.29 34.18 24.36
C ALA A 37 -0.43 33.85 23.04
N PRO A 38 0.18 34.03 21.85
CA PRO A 38 -0.38 33.48 20.65
C PRO A 38 -0.29 31.95 20.80
N HIS A 39 -1.44 31.30 20.95
CA HIS A 39 -1.56 29.87 20.70
C HIS A 39 -1.23 29.63 19.23
N SER A 40 0.06 29.53 18.91
CA SER A 40 0.55 28.96 17.67
C SER A 40 0.29 27.46 17.72
N THR A 41 -0.97 27.07 17.59
CA THR A 41 -1.33 25.71 17.19
C THR A 41 -0.91 25.55 15.74
N ALA A 42 0.37 25.28 15.52
CA ALA A 42 0.79 24.65 14.28
C ALA A 42 -0.09 23.40 14.11
N PRO A 43 -0.75 23.21 12.95
CA PRO A 43 -1.51 22.00 12.71
C PRO A 43 -0.61 20.80 12.98
N PRO A 44 -1.13 19.70 13.55
CA PRO A 44 -0.34 18.51 13.80
C PRO A 44 0.39 18.13 12.50
N PRO A 45 1.65 17.68 12.58
CA PRO A 45 2.38 17.28 11.39
C PRO A 45 1.51 16.32 10.60
N ILE A 46 1.14 16.72 9.38
CA ILE A 46 0.32 15.91 8.49
C ILE A 46 1.23 14.77 8.04
N THR A 47 1.27 13.68 8.79
CA THR A 47 1.90 12.44 8.31
C THR A 47 1.09 12.04 7.08
N PRO A 48 1.69 12.06 5.87
CA PRO A 48 0.95 11.69 4.68
C PRO A 48 0.44 10.26 4.86
N ALA A 49 -0.85 10.06 4.57
CA ALA A 49 -1.47 8.75 4.69
C ALA A 49 -0.65 7.68 3.93
N PRO A 50 -0.51 6.46 4.46
CA PRO A 50 0.25 5.40 3.81
C PRO A 50 -0.23 5.19 2.37
N ARG A 51 0.70 5.06 1.43
CA ARG A 51 0.35 4.73 0.04
C ARG A 51 -0.19 3.31 -0.01
N SER A 52 -1.50 3.19 -0.06
CA SER A 52 -2.22 1.91 0.09
C SER A 52 -2.56 1.25 -1.24
N ARG A 53 -1.93 1.70 -2.34
CA ARG A 53 -2.24 1.28 -3.70
C ARG A 53 -0.99 1.08 -4.55
N ALA A 54 -1.04 0.15 -5.48
CA ALA A 54 -0.03 -0.10 -6.49
C ALA A 54 -0.70 -0.35 -7.84
N ARG A 55 -0.13 0.22 -8.90
CA ARG A 55 -0.54 -0.05 -10.28
C ARG A 55 0.67 -0.56 -11.06
N MET A 56 0.43 -1.58 -11.88
CA MET A 56 1.44 -2.21 -12.73
C MET A 56 0.84 -2.43 -14.12
N LEU A 57 1.70 -2.40 -15.14
CA LEU A 57 1.32 -2.71 -16.52
C LEU A 57 2.38 -3.66 -17.08
N GLU A 58 1.96 -4.80 -17.60
CA GLU A 58 2.87 -5.82 -18.15
C GLU A 58 2.38 -6.27 -19.52
N LEU A 59 3.28 -6.34 -20.51
CA LEU A 59 2.97 -6.88 -21.84
C LEU A 59 2.93 -8.42 -21.81
N VAL A 60 1.98 -8.99 -22.55
CA VAL A 60 1.87 -10.45 -22.69
C VAL A 60 2.68 -10.94 -23.87
N PHE A 61 3.79 -11.64 -23.60
CA PHE A 61 4.60 -12.28 -24.63
C PHE A 61 4.22 -13.76 -24.81
N PRO A 62 4.62 -14.42 -25.91
CA PRO A 62 4.33 -15.83 -26.14
C PRO A 62 4.73 -16.76 -24.98
N LYS A 63 5.86 -16.47 -24.31
CA LYS A 63 6.35 -17.22 -23.13
C LYS A 63 5.39 -17.19 -21.92
N ASP A 64 4.53 -16.18 -21.85
CA ASP A 64 3.60 -15.94 -20.75
C ASP A 64 2.24 -16.62 -21.00
N THR A 65 2.09 -17.29 -22.16
CA THR A 65 0.83 -17.87 -22.62
C THR A 65 0.85 -19.39 -22.66
N ASN A 66 -0.34 -19.98 -22.57
CA ASN A 66 -0.57 -21.39 -22.81
C ASN A 66 -0.69 -21.70 -24.32
N TYR A 67 -0.86 -22.98 -24.65
CA TYR A 67 -1.01 -23.46 -26.03
C TYR A 67 -2.25 -22.94 -26.77
N LEU A 68 -3.17 -22.25 -26.08
CA LEU A 68 -4.33 -21.58 -26.68
C LEU A 68 -4.07 -20.09 -26.97
N GLY A 69 -2.83 -19.60 -26.78
CA GLY A 69 -2.47 -18.19 -27.01
C GLY A 69 -3.06 -17.23 -25.99
N THR A 70 -3.42 -17.74 -24.80
CA THR A 70 -3.94 -16.94 -23.68
C THR A 70 -2.98 -16.97 -22.50
N ALA A 71 -2.90 -15.87 -21.75
CA ALA A 71 -2.03 -15.76 -20.58
C ALA A 71 -2.24 -16.94 -19.62
N PHE A 72 -1.14 -17.54 -19.19
CA PHE A 72 -1.20 -18.65 -18.24
C PHE A 72 -1.72 -18.12 -16.90
N GLY A 73 -2.72 -18.78 -16.31
CA GLY A 73 -3.35 -18.32 -15.07
C GLY A 73 -2.35 -18.14 -13.92
N GLY A 74 -1.37 -19.04 -13.80
CA GLY A 74 -0.29 -18.93 -12.82
C GLY A 74 0.62 -17.72 -13.02
N TRP A 75 0.83 -17.28 -14.27
CA TRP A 75 1.60 -16.07 -14.55
C TRP A 75 0.82 -14.82 -14.14
N VAL A 76 -0.48 -14.77 -14.45
CA VAL A 76 -1.37 -13.68 -13.99
C VAL A 76 -1.41 -13.62 -12.46
N LEU A 77 -1.55 -14.77 -11.78
CA LEU A 77 -1.49 -14.84 -10.31
C LEU A 77 -0.18 -14.32 -9.75
N SER A 78 0.96 -14.62 -10.39
CA SER A 78 2.26 -14.09 -9.99
C SER A 78 2.32 -12.57 -10.09
N LEU A 79 1.75 -11.98 -11.14
CA LEU A 79 1.66 -10.52 -11.27
C LEU A 79 0.75 -9.92 -10.20
N MET A 80 -0.39 -10.55 -9.92
CA MET A 80 -1.33 -10.09 -8.88
C MET A 80 -0.67 -10.08 -7.50
N ASP A 81 0.03 -11.15 -7.13
CA ASP A 81 0.74 -11.23 -5.84
C ASP A 81 1.86 -10.17 -5.73
N LYS A 82 2.62 -9.93 -6.81
CA LYS A 82 3.61 -8.85 -6.87
C LYS A 82 2.98 -7.48 -6.65
N ALA A 83 1.91 -7.17 -7.38
CA ALA A 83 1.21 -5.89 -7.25
C ALA A 83 0.64 -5.70 -5.84
N ALA A 84 0.04 -6.76 -5.29
CA ALA A 84 -0.54 -6.75 -3.95
C ALA A 84 0.53 -6.57 -2.87
N SER A 85 1.66 -7.27 -3.00
CA SER A 85 2.81 -7.13 -2.11
C SER A 85 3.35 -5.71 -2.10
N VAL A 86 3.50 -5.07 -3.27
CA VAL A 86 3.92 -3.67 -3.35
C VAL A 86 2.95 -2.73 -2.60
N ALA A 87 1.64 -2.93 -2.74
CA ALA A 87 0.65 -2.15 -1.99
C ALA A 87 0.75 -2.40 -0.47
N ALA A 88 0.91 -3.66 -0.06
CA ALA A 88 1.04 -4.06 1.33
C ALA A 88 2.33 -3.51 1.98
N VAL A 89 3.48 -3.58 1.30
CA VAL A 89 4.75 -3.01 1.78
C VAL A 89 4.64 -1.50 1.94
N ARG A 90 4.05 -0.80 0.97
CA ARG A 90 3.87 0.65 1.04
C ARG A 90 2.95 1.09 2.17
N HIS A 91 1.95 0.28 2.50
CA HIS A 91 1.04 0.54 3.60
C HIS A 91 1.66 0.18 4.96
N GLY A 92 2.22 -1.01 5.10
CA GLY A 92 2.77 -1.54 6.34
C GLY A 92 4.14 -0.98 6.71
N GLY A 93 4.88 -0.40 5.76
CA GLY A 93 6.18 0.23 6.00
C GLY A 93 7.31 -0.76 6.30
N GLY A 94 7.18 -2.03 5.92
CA GLY A 94 8.14 -3.08 6.25
C GLY A 94 7.92 -4.38 5.46
N ASN A 95 8.60 -5.44 5.89
CA ASN A 95 8.51 -6.75 5.26
C ASN A 95 7.10 -7.34 5.44
N VAL A 96 6.61 -7.99 4.39
CA VAL A 96 5.31 -8.67 4.38
C VAL A 96 5.47 -10.06 3.79
N VAL A 97 4.61 -10.97 4.23
CA VAL A 97 4.48 -12.31 3.64
C VAL A 97 3.05 -12.55 3.19
N THR A 98 2.87 -13.25 2.08
CA THR A 98 1.56 -13.67 1.59
C THR A 98 1.05 -14.83 2.46
N ALA A 99 -0.06 -14.61 3.17
CA ALA A 99 -0.66 -15.61 4.05
C ALA A 99 -1.77 -16.41 3.35
N ARG A 100 -2.54 -15.76 2.48
CA ARG A 100 -3.68 -16.37 1.78
C ARG A 100 -4.03 -15.61 0.51
N MET A 101 -4.59 -16.31 -0.46
CA MET A 101 -5.24 -15.75 -1.65
C MET A 101 -6.67 -16.28 -1.71
N ASP A 102 -7.63 -15.42 -2.05
CA ASP A 102 -9.07 -15.71 -2.03
C ASP A 102 -9.79 -15.15 -3.26
N GLY A 103 -10.81 -15.87 -3.72
CA GLY A 103 -11.80 -15.39 -4.68
C GLY A 103 -11.19 -14.89 -5.98
N VAL A 104 -10.27 -15.65 -6.58
CA VAL A 104 -9.68 -15.30 -7.89
C VAL A 104 -10.56 -15.86 -9.00
N ASP A 105 -11.23 -14.97 -9.73
CA ASP A 105 -12.11 -15.33 -10.84
C ASP A 105 -11.57 -14.83 -12.18
N PHE A 106 -11.22 -15.75 -13.07
CA PHE A 106 -10.79 -15.44 -14.44
C PHE A 106 -12.01 -15.34 -15.37
N ARG A 107 -12.44 -14.12 -15.66
CA ARG A 107 -13.66 -13.80 -16.41
C ARG A 107 -13.42 -13.68 -17.91
N LEU A 108 -12.28 -13.12 -18.31
CA LEU A 108 -11.94 -12.90 -19.72
C LEU A 108 -10.55 -13.42 -20.05
N PRO A 109 -10.35 -14.03 -21.24
CA PRO A 109 -9.03 -14.41 -21.70
C PRO A 109 -8.22 -13.16 -22.05
N ILE A 110 -6.97 -13.15 -21.61
CA ILE A 110 -5.93 -12.17 -21.95
C ILE A 110 -5.06 -12.81 -23.02
N ARG A 111 -4.88 -12.19 -24.19
CA ARG A 111 -4.18 -12.80 -25.34
C ARG A 111 -2.74 -12.29 -25.47
N VAL A 112 -1.92 -13.03 -26.22
CA VAL A 112 -0.60 -12.55 -26.65
C VAL A 112 -0.74 -11.17 -27.31
N GLY A 113 0.09 -10.22 -26.92
CA GLY A 113 0.10 -8.86 -27.45
C GLY A 113 -0.83 -7.87 -26.73
N ASP A 114 -1.74 -8.34 -25.88
CA ASP A 114 -2.42 -7.46 -24.91
C ASP A 114 -1.43 -7.02 -23.81
N ALA A 115 -1.83 -6.02 -23.03
CA ALA A 115 -1.26 -5.76 -21.72
C ALA A 115 -2.17 -6.21 -20.58
N VAL A 116 -1.55 -6.47 -19.44
CA VAL A 116 -2.17 -6.73 -18.15
C VAL A 116 -1.97 -5.50 -17.27
N ALA A 117 -3.03 -4.71 -17.11
CA ALA A 117 -3.06 -3.58 -16.20
C ALA A 117 -3.60 -4.05 -14.83
N LEU A 118 -2.77 -3.98 -13.80
CA LEU A 118 -3.13 -4.37 -12.44
C LEU A 118 -3.36 -3.15 -11.58
N ASP A 119 -4.40 -3.21 -10.76
CA ASP A 119 -4.68 -2.23 -9.73
C ASP A 119 -4.89 -2.93 -8.38
N ALA A 120 -3.90 -2.80 -7.50
CA ALA A 120 -3.89 -3.41 -6.18
C ALA A 120 -4.11 -2.35 -5.10
N GLN A 121 -5.08 -2.56 -4.22
CA GLN A 121 -5.44 -1.64 -3.14
C GLN A 121 -5.65 -2.38 -1.83
N VAL A 122 -5.05 -1.90 -0.74
CA VAL A 122 -5.35 -2.35 0.62
C VAL A 122 -6.77 -1.89 0.98
N VAL A 123 -7.67 -2.83 1.23
CA VAL A 123 -9.11 -2.59 1.47
C VAL A 123 -9.54 -2.87 2.90
N ARG A 124 -8.70 -3.57 3.68
CA ARG A 124 -8.95 -3.84 5.11
C ARG A 124 -7.62 -4.07 5.84
N VAL A 125 -7.54 -3.57 7.08
CA VAL A 125 -6.40 -3.76 7.97
C VAL A 125 -6.82 -4.40 9.28
N GLY A 126 -6.11 -5.45 9.70
CA GLY A 126 -6.18 -6.03 11.04
C GLY A 126 -5.05 -5.52 11.94
N ARG A 127 -4.69 -6.28 12.99
CA ARG A 127 -3.54 -5.89 13.84
C ARG A 127 -2.22 -5.88 13.06
N SER A 128 -1.92 -6.99 12.39
CA SER A 128 -0.70 -7.22 11.62
C SER A 128 -0.98 -7.66 10.18
N SER A 129 -2.26 -7.76 9.81
CA SER A 129 -2.69 -8.26 8.51
C SER A 129 -3.27 -7.16 7.65
N MET A 130 -3.10 -7.30 6.34
CA MET A 130 -3.62 -6.39 5.32
C MET A 130 -4.32 -7.23 4.27
N THR A 131 -5.57 -6.87 3.95
CA THR A 131 -6.31 -7.46 2.83
C THR A 131 -6.18 -6.53 1.64
N VAL A 132 -5.71 -7.06 0.52
CA VAL A 132 -5.44 -6.32 -0.70
C VAL A 132 -6.32 -6.88 -1.81
N ARG A 133 -7.20 -6.04 -2.37
CA ARG A 133 -7.94 -6.37 -3.58
C ARG A 133 -7.06 -6.06 -4.78
N VAL A 134 -7.06 -6.95 -5.77
CA VAL A 134 -6.38 -6.76 -7.05
C VAL A 134 -7.39 -6.93 -8.17
N ASP A 135 -7.58 -5.88 -8.95
CA ASP A 135 -8.32 -5.92 -10.21
C ASP A 135 -7.32 -5.95 -11.37
N VAL A 136 -7.54 -6.85 -12.32
CA VAL A 136 -6.71 -7.06 -13.50
C VAL A 136 -7.55 -6.77 -14.73
N TYR A 137 -7.08 -5.81 -15.52
CA TYR A 137 -7.68 -5.45 -16.79
C TYR A 137 -6.81 -5.97 -17.92
N ARG A 138 -7.45 -6.57 -18.91
CA ARG A 138 -6.85 -6.75 -20.22
C ARG A 138 -6.93 -5.42 -20.95
N GLU A 139 -5.80 -4.94 -21.44
CA GLU A 139 -5.71 -3.71 -22.22
C GLU A 139 -5.24 -4.03 -23.64
N THR A 140 -6.03 -3.61 -24.63
CA THR A 140 -5.62 -3.72 -26.04
C THR A 140 -4.67 -2.57 -26.38
N MET A 141 -3.39 -2.87 -26.63
CA MET A 141 -2.32 -1.88 -26.75
C MET A 141 -2.52 -0.83 -27.86
N THR A 142 -3.20 -1.19 -28.94
CA THR A 142 -3.43 -0.29 -30.08
C THR A 142 -4.56 0.71 -29.84
N THR A 143 -5.52 0.38 -28.99
CA THR A 143 -6.73 1.20 -28.74
C THR A 143 -6.78 1.79 -27.33
N GLY A 144 -6.03 1.21 -26.39
CA GLY A 144 -6.12 1.53 -24.96
C GLY A 144 -7.40 1.02 -24.29
N GLU A 145 -8.23 0.23 -24.98
CA GLU A 145 -9.46 -0.30 -24.42
C GLU A 145 -9.16 -1.30 -23.30
N GLN A 146 -9.77 -1.07 -22.14
CA GLN A 146 -9.60 -1.93 -20.96
C GLN A 146 -10.89 -2.69 -20.64
N ALA A 147 -10.75 -3.98 -20.35
CA ALA A 147 -11.83 -4.84 -19.85
C ALA A 147 -11.37 -5.61 -18.62
N LEU A 148 -12.20 -5.62 -17.55
CA LEU A 148 -11.90 -6.33 -16.31
C LEU A 148 -11.86 -7.84 -16.58
N ALA A 149 -10.67 -8.42 -16.49
CA ALA A 149 -10.40 -9.82 -16.81
C ALA A 149 -10.38 -10.71 -15.57
N THR A 150 -9.80 -10.23 -14.46
CA THR A 150 -9.69 -10.99 -13.21
C THR A 150 -9.82 -10.07 -12.01
N THR A 151 -10.49 -10.53 -10.96
CA THR A 151 -10.44 -9.90 -9.63
C THR A 151 -10.01 -10.96 -8.62
N GLY A 152 -9.26 -10.56 -7.59
CA GLY A 152 -8.88 -11.42 -6.49
C GLY A 152 -8.54 -10.64 -5.23
N THR A 153 -8.48 -11.34 -4.10
CA THR A 153 -8.10 -10.77 -2.81
C THR A 153 -6.91 -11.52 -2.21
N PHE A 154 -5.96 -10.79 -1.65
CA PHE A 154 -4.74 -11.31 -1.06
C PHE A 154 -4.65 -10.85 0.39
N VAL A 155 -4.27 -11.74 1.30
CA VAL A 155 -4.01 -11.40 2.70
C VAL A 155 -2.52 -11.46 2.93
N PHE A 156 -1.95 -10.32 3.31
CA PHE A 156 -0.57 -10.18 3.74
C PHE A 156 -0.48 -10.06 5.26
N VAL A 157 0.63 -10.52 5.83
CA VAL A 157 0.99 -10.29 7.23
C VAL A 157 2.31 -9.55 7.25
N ALA A 158 2.36 -8.39 7.91
CA ALA A 158 3.59 -7.67 8.15
C ALA A 158 4.43 -8.41 9.20
N VAL A 159 5.73 -8.52 8.97
CA VAL A 159 6.66 -9.26 9.84
C VAL A 159 7.95 -8.45 10.09
N ASP A 160 8.56 -8.67 11.25
CA ASP A 160 9.89 -8.16 11.57
C ASP A 160 11.02 -9.00 10.92
N GLU A 161 12.27 -8.64 11.18
CA GLU A 161 13.45 -9.36 10.66
C GLU A 161 13.54 -10.82 11.16
N ALA A 162 12.92 -11.13 12.30
CA ALA A 162 12.82 -12.49 12.84
C ALA A 162 11.59 -13.25 12.33
N GLY A 163 10.82 -12.66 11.40
CA GLY A 163 9.61 -13.24 10.84
C GLY A 163 8.39 -13.19 11.77
N LYS A 164 8.42 -12.41 12.86
CA LYS A 164 7.29 -12.30 13.78
C LYS A 164 6.30 -11.23 13.33
N PRO A 165 4.97 -11.46 13.46
CA PRO A 165 3.98 -10.47 13.04
C PRO A 165 4.11 -9.12 13.75
N CYS A 166 4.15 -8.03 12.99
CA CYS A 166 4.27 -6.66 13.51
C CYS A 166 3.00 -5.82 13.24
N PRO A 167 2.68 -4.84 14.10
CA PRO A 167 1.52 -3.98 13.88
C PRO A 167 1.63 -3.13 12.61
N VAL A 168 0.51 -2.89 11.94
CA VAL A 168 0.42 -2.02 10.76
C VAL A 168 -0.47 -0.78 11.04
N PRO A 169 -0.24 0.36 10.35
CA PRO A 169 -1.12 1.53 10.47
C PRO A 169 -2.56 1.21 10.07
N PRO A 170 -3.58 1.85 10.66
CA PRO A 170 -4.96 1.68 10.21
C PRO A 170 -5.17 2.30 8.82
N LEU A 171 -6.20 1.82 8.10
CA LEU A 171 -6.65 2.48 6.87
C LEU A 171 -7.30 3.84 7.19
N PRO A 172 -7.06 4.88 6.37
CA PRO A 172 -7.80 6.13 6.46
C PRO A 172 -9.31 5.90 6.24
N GLU A 173 -10.14 6.67 6.95
CA GLU A 173 -11.60 6.63 6.79
C GLU A 173 -12.01 6.87 5.32
N GLY A 174 -12.97 6.08 4.84
CA GLY A 174 -13.48 6.15 3.46
C GLY A 174 -12.71 5.31 2.42
N GLN A 175 -11.63 4.60 2.80
CA GLN A 175 -10.92 3.64 1.93
C GLN A 175 -11.23 2.18 2.22
N GLU A 176 -11.96 1.89 3.29
CA GLU A 176 -12.46 0.55 3.57
C GLU A 176 -13.62 0.23 2.62
N THR A 177 -13.43 -0.78 1.79
CA THR A 177 -14.54 -1.38 1.04
C THR A 177 -15.02 -2.57 1.85
N PRO A 178 -16.32 -2.66 2.21
CA PRO A 178 -16.87 -3.86 2.83
C PRO A 178 -16.47 -5.08 2.00
N SER A 179 -16.05 -6.15 2.65
CA SER A 179 -15.70 -7.39 1.97
C SER A 179 -16.85 -7.79 1.05
N ALA A 180 -16.69 -7.62 -0.26
CA ALA A 180 -17.60 -8.22 -1.22
C ALA A 180 -17.49 -9.73 -0.99
N GLN A 181 -18.54 -10.31 -0.43
CA GLN A 181 -18.69 -11.75 -0.40
C GLN A 181 -18.59 -12.20 -1.85
N PRO A 182 -17.67 -13.12 -2.20
CA PRO A 182 -17.61 -13.65 -3.55
C PRO A 182 -19.00 -14.21 -3.86
N ASP A 183 -19.64 -13.65 -4.87
CA ASP A 183 -20.98 -14.03 -5.29
C ASP A 183 -20.87 -15.41 -5.94
N HIS A 184 -20.88 -16.45 -5.11
CA HIS A 184 -20.70 -17.85 -5.52
C HIS A 184 -21.81 -18.35 -6.46
N GLN A 185 -22.84 -17.53 -6.73
CA GLN A 185 -24.00 -17.86 -7.56
C GLN A 185 -23.87 -17.44 -9.03
N ALA A 186 -22.82 -16.73 -9.44
CA ALA A 186 -22.60 -16.35 -10.84
C ALA A 186 -21.42 -17.10 -11.47
N ARG A 187 -21.45 -18.44 -11.43
CA ARG A 187 -20.59 -19.28 -12.28
C ARG A 187 -21.42 -19.80 -13.47
N PRO A 188 -21.04 -19.52 -14.73
CA PRO A 188 -21.59 -20.21 -15.89
C PRO A 188 -21.20 -21.70 -15.90
#